data_AF-A0A839LEA8-F1
#
_entry.id   AF-A0A839LEA8-F1
#
_cell.length_a   1.000
_cell.length_b   1.000
_cell.length_c   1.000
_cell.angle_alpha   90.00
_cell.angle_beta   90.00
_cell.angle_gamma   90.00
#
_symmetry.space_group_name_H-M   'P 1'
#
loop_
_entity.id
_entity.type
_entity.pdbx_description
1 polymer ?
#
loop_
_entity_poly.entity_id
_entity_poly.type
_entity_poly.pdbx_seq_one_letter_code
_entity_poly.pdbx_strand_id
1 'polypeptide(L)'
;MHGLADFDRLLSGHAASSRHWLRGTSTVRPQSRLLRDPQGHVVAEWQGQPSLADILAAAHRLQAGDWCGVLAEEGAQPALNPSWRLALFRADRHGQPRLGRDTGPLWISPALKACAGERPAELLQALRRAAVQALWAQGWRLST
;
A
#
# COMPACT_ATOMS: atom_id res chain seq x y z
N MET A 1 -42.36 -17.96 -11.60
CA MET A 1 -40.92 -17.84 -11.91
C MET A 1 -40.69 -16.66 -12.85
N HIS A 2 -40.54 -15.46 -12.31
CA HIS A 2 -40.28 -14.22 -13.07
C HIS A 2 -39.14 -13.47 -12.39
N GLY A 3 -37.89 -13.91 -12.62
CA GLY A 3 -36.74 -13.36 -11.89
C GLY A 3 -35.46 -13.23 -12.70
N LEU A 4 -35.46 -13.54 -14.00
CA LEU A 4 -34.27 -13.39 -14.85
C LEU A 4 -34.35 -12.26 -15.88
N ALA A 5 -35.55 -11.83 -16.30
CA ALA A 5 -35.70 -10.80 -17.32
C ALA A 5 -35.46 -9.37 -16.79
N ASP A 6 -35.58 -9.15 -15.47
CA ASP A 6 -35.37 -7.83 -14.85
C ASP A 6 -33.89 -7.50 -14.60
N PHE A 7 -33.01 -8.51 -14.60
CA PHE A 7 -31.58 -8.31 -14.37
C PHE A 7 -30.86 -7.76 -15.62
N ASP A 8 -31.24 -8.22 -16.83
CA ASP A 8 -30.64 -7.72 -18.08
C ASP A 8 -31.06 -6.28 -18.44
N ARG A 9 -32.20 -5.81 -17.91
CA ARG A 9 -32.61 -4.40 -18.07
C ARG A 9 -31.77 -3.44 -17.24
N LEU A 10 -31.22 -3.88 -16.11
CA LEU A 10 -30.34 -3.04 -15.27
C LEU A 10 -28.94 -2.87 -15.88
N LEU A 11 -28.48 -3.81 -16.71
CA LEU A 11 -27.20 -3.70 -17.42
C LEU A 11 -27.31 -2.89 -18.72
N SER A 12 -28.49 -2.84 -19.33
CA SER A 12 -28.71 -2.13 -20.60
C SER A 12 -29.06 -0.64 -20.46
N GLY A 13 -29.32 -0.17 -19.23
CA GLY A 13 -29.83 1.18 -18.96
C GLY A 13 -28.79 2.30 -18.79
N HIS A 14 -27.48 1.99 -18.74
CA HIS A 14 -26.44 3.02 -18.59
C HIS A 14 -25.82 3.52 -19.90
N ALA A 15 -26.33 3.04 -21.05
CA ALA A 15 -25.76 3.32 -22.36
C ALA A 15 -26.71 4.16 -23.25
N ALA A 16 -27.42 5.15 -22.71
CA ALA A 16 -27.99 6.22 -23.52
C ALA A 16 -28.60 7.32 -22.64
N SER A 17 -27.84 8.40 -22.40
CA SER A 17 -28.41 9.75 -22.45
C SER A 17 -27.33 10.83 -22.48
N SER A 18 -27.41 11.58 -23.58
CA SER A 18 -27.14 13.02 -23.65
C SER A 18 -25.69 13.49 -23.71
N ARG A 19 -25.22 13.45 -24.95
CA ARG A 19 -24.47 14.51 -25.62
C ARG A 19 -24.76 15.90 -25.04
N HIS A 20 -23.73 16.57 -24.54
CA HIS A 20 -23.58 18.02 -24.67
C HIS A 20 -22.17 18.30 -25.20
N TRP A 21 -22.12 18.81 -26.42
CA TRP A 21 -20.91 19.27 -27.09
C TRP A 21 -20.45 20.61 -26.51
N LEU A 22 -19.14 20.86 -26.62
CA LEU A 22 -18.40 22.12 -26.44
C LEU A 22 -17.93 22.48 -25.02
N ARG A 23 -16.80 21.90 -24.60
CA ARG A 23 -15.74 22.69 -23.93
C ARG A 23 -14.40 21.96 -23.96
N GLY A 24 -13.44 22.59 -24.65
CA GLY A 24 -11.99 22.34 -24.64
C GLY A 24 -11.51 20.95 -24.25
N THR A 25 -11.03 20.19 -25.24
CA THR A 25 -10.06 19.12 -25.00
C THR A 25 -8.75 19.74 -24.52
N SER A 26 -8.72 20.20 -23.26
CA SER A 26 -7.46 20.22 -22.53
C SER A 26 -7.09 18.76 -22.35
N THR A 27 -6.19 18.27 -23.20
CA THR A 27 -5.42 17.06 -22.92
C THR A 27 -4.67 17.30 -21.63
N VAL A 28 -5.32 17.04 -20.50
CA VAL A 28 -4.65 16.99 -19.19
C VAL A 28 -3.71 15.81 -19.31
N ARG A 29 -2.43 16.09 -19.60
CA ARG A 29 -1.38 15.07 -19.49
C ARG A 29 -1.49 14.51 -18.07
N PRO A 30 -1.61 13.18 -17.89
CA PRO A 30 -1.62 12.61 -16.56
C PRO A 30 -0.33 13.07 -15.87
N GLN A 31 -0.46 13.81 -14.78
CA GLN A 31 0.69 14.25 -14.02
C GLN A 31 1.37 13.00 -13.46
N SER A 32 2.63 12.80 -13.84
CA SER A 32 3.50 11.83 -13.20
C SER A 32 3.58 12.11 -11.70
N ARG A 33 3.78 11.07 -10.91
CA ARG A 33 4.16 11.18 -9.50
C ARG A 33 5.48 10.46 -9.32
N LEU A 34 6.48 11.16 -8.80
CA LEU A 34 7.82 10.64 -8.57
C LEU A 34 8.06 10.46 -7.07
N LEU A 35 8.43 9.25 -6.65
CA LEU A 35 8.95 9.02 -5.30
C LEU A 35 10.46 9.25 -5.30
N ARG A 36 10.92 10.10 -4.39
CA ARG A 36 12.35 10.38 -4.19
C ARG A 36 12.84 9.87 -2.83
N ASP A 37 14.05 9.31 -2.84
CA ASP A 37 14.76 8.94 -1.62
C ASP A 37 15.24 10.20 -0.84
N PRO A 38 15.76 10.05 0.39
CA PRO A 38 16.26 11.18 1.18
C PRO A 38 17.43 11.94 0.53
N GLN A 39 18.11 11.34 -0.45
CA GLN A 39 19.19 11.96 -1.22
C GLN A 39 18.66 12.70 -2.47
N GLY A 40 17.37 12.60 -2.77
CA GLY A 40 16.70 13.26 -3.89
C GLY A 40 16.65 12.44 -5.18
N HIS A 41 17.15 11.20 -5.19
CA HIS A 41 17.09 10.34 -6.38
C HIS A 41 15.68 9.81 -6.59
N VAL A 42 15.26 9.72 -7.85
CA VAL A 42 13.98 9.11 -8.22
C VAL A 42 14.07 7.59 -8.08
N VAL A 43 13.17 7.02 -7.28
CA VAL A 43 13.10 5.57 -7.01
C VAL A 43 11.95 4.91 -7.75
N ALA A 44 10.85 5.63 -7.98
CA ALA A 44 9.69 5.14 -8.73
C ALA A 44 8.90 6.29 -9.35
N GLU A 45 8.17 5.97 -10.41
CA GLU A 45 7.26 6.86 -11.13
C GLU A 45 5.92 6.17 -11.36
N TRP A 46 4.82 6.90 -11.11
CA TRP A 46 3.47 6.43 -11.41
C TRP A 46 2.73 7.43 -12.29
N GLN A 47 1.88 6.89 -13.17
CA GLN A 47 0.86 7.66 -13.85
C GLN A 47 -0.35 7.78 -12.92
N GLY A 48 -0.47 8.92 -12.23
CA GLY A 48 -1.51 9.17 -11.24
C GLY A 48 -1.08 8.94 -9.79
N GLN A 49 -2.05 8.90 -8.88
CA GLN A 49 -1.80 8.86 -7.44
C GLN A 49 -1.48 7.43 -6.98
N PRO A 50 -0.26 7.15 -6.47
CA PRO A 50 0.06 5.83 -5.93
C PRO A 50 -0.69 5.56 -4.62
N SER A 51 -0.99 4.29 -4.37
CA SER A 51 -1.49 3.84 -3.07
C SER A 51 -0.37 3.81 -2.02
N LEU A 52 -0.73 3.73 -0.74
CA LEU A 52 0.26 3.56 0.33
C LEU A 52 1.08 2.27 0.15
N ALA A 53 0.46 1.21 -0.37
CA ALA A 53 1.15 -0.05 -0.64
C ALA A 53 2.20 0.12 -1.74
N ASP A 54 1.89 0.87 -2.82
CA ASP A 54 2.82 1.12 -3.91
C ASP A 54 4.03 1.94 -3.45
N ILE A 55 3.81 2.96 -2.63
CA ILE A 55 4.88 3.79 -2.05
C ILE A 55 5.81 2.92 -1.20
N LEU A 56 5.25 2.10 -0.31
CA LEU A 56 6.05 1.20 0.55
C LEU A 56 6.79 0.15 -0.27
N ALA A 57 6.15 -0.39 -1.31
CA ALA A 57 6.76 -1.35 -2.21
C ALA A 57 7.98 -0.75 -2.93
N ALA A 58 7.84 0.47 -3.46
CA ALA A 58 8.94 1.18 -4.11
C ALA A 58 10.05 1.56 -3.13
N ALA A 59 9.70 2.15 -1.98
CA ALA A 59 10.69 2.62 -0.99
C ALA A 59 11.55 1.48 -0.45
N HIS A 60 10.94 0.32 -0.20
CA HIS A 60 11.65 -0.87 0.24
C HIS A 60 12.12 -1.76 -0.92
N ARG A 61 11.95 -1.37 -2.19
CA ARG A 61 12.35 -2.17 -3.36
C ARG A 61 11.86 -3.62 -3.24
N LEU A 62 10.57 -3.80 -2.96
CA LEU A 62 9.97 -5.13 -2.82
C LEU A 62 10.08 -5.90 -4.14
N GLN A 63 10.48 -7.16 -4.07
CA GLN A 63 10.60 -8.05 -5.21
C GLN A 63 9.55 -9.17 -5.17
N ALA A 64 9.37 -9.85 -6.30
CA ALA A 64 8.59 -11.07 -6.33
C ALA A 64 9.18 -12.10 -5.35
N GLY A 65 8.35 -12.58 -4.42
CA GLY A 65 8.74 -13.48 -3.33
C GLY A 65 8.95 -12.79 -1.98
N ASP A 66 9.16 -11.47 -1.95
CA ASP A 66 9.15 -10.74 -0.68
C ASP A 66 7.73 -10.77 -0.08
N TRP A 67 7.64 -11.01 1.23
CA TRP A 67 6.39 -10.95 1.96
C TRP A 67 6.33 -9.67 2.78
N CYS A 68 5.22 -8.93 2.67
CA CYS A 68 4.96 -7.73 3.47
C CYS A 68 3.56 -7.84 4.08
N GLY A 69 3.48 -7.80 5.41
CA GLY A 69 2.23 -8.03 6.12
C GLY A 69 2.28 -7.60 7.58
N VAL A 70 1.16 -7.75 8.26
CA VAL A 70 1.01 -7.37 9.67
C VAL A 70 1.44 -8.54 10.55
N LEU A 71 2.31 -8.28 11.53
CA LEU A 71 2.67 -9.23 12.59
C LEU A 71 2.52 -8.56 13.95
N ALA A 72 2.22 -9.38 14.95
CA ALA A 72 2.34 -8.98 16.34
C ALA A 72 3.83 -9.01 16.74
N GLU A 73 4.30 -7.95 17.38
CA GLU A 73 5.59 -7.91 18.05
C GLU A 73 5.42 -8.49 19.46
N GLU A 74 5.75 -9.78 19.60
CA GLU A 74 5.79 -10.47 20.89
C GLU A 74 7.13 -10.20 21.57
N GLY A 75 7.14 -9.44 22.66
CA GLY A 75 8.40 -9.22 23.41
C GLY A 75 8.37 -8.13 24.47
N ALA A 76 7.37 -7.23 24.49
CA ALA A 76 7.42 -6.08 25.39
C ALA A 76 6.76 -6.30 26.77
N GLN A 77 5.63 -7.01 26.88
CA GLN A 77 4.87 -7.14 28.14
C GLN A 77 3.97 -8.40 28.17
N PRO A 78 3.52 -8.86 29.36
CA PRO A 78 2.65 -10.02 29.48
C PRO A 78 1.29 -9.78 28.80
N ALA A 79 1.07 -10.47 27.69
CA ALA A 79 -0.16 -11.11 27.22
C ALA A 79 -1.54 -10.38 27.30
N LEU A 80 -1.62 -9.05 27.31
CA LEU A 80 -2.94 -8.37 27.28
C LEU A 80 -3.14 -7.37 26.14
N ASN A 81 -2.09 -6.84 25.51
CA ASN A 81 -2.22 -5.95 24.35
C ASN A 81 -1.01 -6.11 23.40
N PRO A 82 -1.09 -6.99 22.38
CA PRO A 82 -0.03 -7.12 21.40
C PRO A 82 0.12 -5.81 20.60
N SER A 83 1.36 -5.39 20.41
CA SER A 83 1.70 -4.30 19.48
C SER A 83 1.77 -4.88 18.07
N TRP A 84 1.04 -4.31 17.13
CA TRP A 84 1.02 -4.72 15.74
C TRP A 84 1.94 -3.84 14.91
N ARG A 85 2.65 -4.46 13.97
CA ARG A 85 3.60 -3.79 13.08
C ARG A 85 3.53 -4.35 11.68
N LEU A 86 3.85 -3.50 10.71
CA LEU A 86 4.12 -3.94 9.35
C LEU A 86 5.54 -4.52 9.29
N ALA A 87 5.62 -5.76 8.86
CA ALA A 87 6.82 -6.56 8.76
C ALA A 87 7.11 -6.90 7.30
N LEU A 88 8.38 -6.99 6.98
CA LEU A 88 8.90 -7.40 5.68
C LEU A 88 9.84 -8.58 5.85
N PHE A 89 9.52 -9.70 5.20
CA PHE A 89 10.44 -10.81 4.98
C PHE A 89 10.95 -10.78 3.55
N ARG A 90 12.27 -10.84 3.40
CA ARG A 90 12.88 -10.91 2.07
C ARG A 90 12.90 -12.34 1.59
N ALA A 91 12.54 -12.55 0.33
CA ALA A 91 12.83 -13.83 -0.31
C ALA A 91 14.33 -14.05 -0.39
N ASP A 92 14.73 -15.30 -0.18
CA ASP A 92 16.09 -15.75 -0.39
C ASP A 92 16.45 -15.62 -1.87
N ARG A 93 17.62 -15.04 -2.15
CA ARG A 93 18.14 -15.00 -3.51
C ARG A 93 18.96 -16.27 -3.73
N HIS A 94 18.62 -17.03 -4.77
CA HIS A 94 19.36 -18.21 -5.24
C HIS A 94 19.42 -19.40 -4.28
N GLY A 95 18.38 -19.62 -3.47
CA GLY A 95 18.33 -20.77 -2.56
C GLY A 95 19.35 -20.70 -1.42
N GLN A 96 20.02 -19.56 -1.24
CA GLN A 96 20.83 -19.30 -0.06
C GLN A 96 20.02 -18.44 0.89
N PRO A 97 19.73 -18.92 2.12
CA PRO A 97 19.18 -18.08 3.17
C PRO A 97 20.05 -16.85 3.32
N ARG A 98 19.45 -15.67 3.47
CA ARG A 98 20.19 -14.50 3.95
C ARG A 98 20.66 -14.79 5.39
N LEU A 99 21.75 -15.56 5.51
CA LEU A 99 22.47 -15.84 6.76
C LEU A 99 23.28 -14.59 7.12
N GLY A 100 22.57 -13.49 7.39
CA GLY A 100 23.07 -12.38 8.17
C GLY A 100 22.58 -12.53 9.61
N ARG A 101 23.21 -11.82 10.54
CA ARG A 101 22.78 -11.72 11.96
C ARG A 101 21.31 -11.30 12.16
N ASP A 102 20.65 -10.82 11.11
CA ASP A 102 19.27 -10.34 11.09
C ASP A 102 18.32 -11.36 10.43
N THR A 103 18.29 -12.59 10.93
CA THR A 103 17.25 -13.57 10.57
C THR A 103 15.95 -13.22 11.30
N GLY A 104 15.14 -12.34 10.72
CA GLY A 104 13.86 -11.94 11.31
C GLY A 104 13.07 -10.96 10.43
N PRO A 105 11.82 -10.65 10.82
CA PRO A 105 11.02 -9.64 10.13
C PRO A 105 11.71 -8.28 10.21
N LEU A 106 11.87 -7.61 9.07
CA LEU A 106 12.22 -6.19 9.07
C LEU A 106 10.98 -5.38 9.43
N TRP A 107 11.01 -4.71 10.56
CA TRP A 107 9.92 -3.83 10.99
C TRP A 107 9.96 -2.49 10.23
N ILE A 108 8.98 -2.25 9.38
CA ILE A 108 8.92 -1.05 8.53
C ILE A 108 7.88 -0.02 8.98
N SER A 109 7.07 -0.35 9.99
CA SER A 109 6.21 0.61 10.68
C SER A 109 6.59 0.75 12.16
N PRO A 110 6.21 1.87 12.80
CA PRO A 110 6.13 1.91 14.26
C PRO A 110 5.09 0.90 14.79
N ALA A 111 5.20 0.55 16.07
CA ALA A 111 4.22 -0.26 16.79
C ALA A 111 2.90 0.50 16.97
N LEU A 112 1.79 -0.17 16.62
CA LEU A 112 0.44 0.29 16.90
C LEU A 112 -0.26 -0.67 17.85
N LYS A 113 -0.94 -0.13 18.85
CA LYS A 113 -1.87 -0.91 19.68
C LYS A 113 -3.17 -1.03 18.91
N ALA A 114 -3.66 -2.26 18.73
CA ALA A 114 -4.98 -2.51 18.17
C ALA A 114 -5.94 -2.96 19.27
N CYS A 115 -7.21 -2.60 19.13
CA CYS A 115 -8.25 -3.04 20.06
C CYS A 115 -8.84 -4.38 19.61
N ALA A 116 -9.34 -5.18 20.55
CA ALA A 116 -10.10 -6.37 20.22
C ALA A 116 -11.34 -5.99 19.37
N GLY A 117 -11.58 -6.71 18.28
CA GLY A 117 -12.71 -6.47 17.37
C GLY A 117 -12.44 -5.45 16.25
N GLU A 118 -11.24 -4.86 16.19
CA GLU A 118 -10.85 -4.00 15.07
C GLU A 118 -10.78 -4.80 13.75
N ARG A 119 -11.23 -4.19 12.65
CA ARG A 119 -11.23 -4.88 11.34
C ARG A 119 -9.81 -4.99 10.81
N PRO A 120 -9.36 -6.18 10.36
CA PRO A 120 -7.99 -6.37 9.88
C PRO A 120 -7.56 -5.41 8.76
N ALA A 121 -8.49 -5.03 7.88
CA ALA A 121 -8.23 -4.08 6.80
C ALA A 121 -7.96 -2.66 7.32
N GLU A 122 -8.64 -2.24 8.39
CA GLU A 122 -8.46 -0.92 9.00
C GLU A 122 -7.11 -0.85 9.71
N LEU A 123 -6.75 -1.89 10.47
CA LEU A 123 -5.43 -2.02 11.10
C LEU A 123 -4.30 -2.00 10.06
N LEU A 124 -4.42 -2.78 8.97
CA LEU A 124 -3.44 -2.79 7.90
C LEU A 124 -3.29 -1.40 7.25
N GLN A 125 -4.39 -0.70 7.02
CA GLN A 125 -4.37 0.64 6.44
C GLN A 125 -3.73 1.66 7.40
N ALA A 126 -4.00 1.56 8.71
CA ALA A 126 -3.37 2.39 9.73
C ALA A 126 -1.85 2.16 9.80
N LEU A 127 -1.42 0.90 9.78
CA LEU A 127 0.00 0.53 9.76
C LEU A 127 0.72 1.01 8.50
N ARG A 128 0.10 0.87 7.32
CA ARG A 128 0.64 1.42 6.06
C ARG A 128 0.80 2.93 6.12
N ARG A 129 -0.19 3.65 6.67
CA ARG A 129 -0.12 5.09 6.84
C ARG A 129 1.02 5.48 7.79
N ALA A 130 1.15 4.79 8.91
CA ALA A 130 2.22 5.03 9.87
C ALA A 130 3.61 4.76 9.28
N ALA A 131 3.75 3.69 8.49
CA ALA A 131 4.99 3.38 7.77
C ALA A 131 5.37 4.48 6.76
N VAL A 132 4.42 4.95 5.96
CA VAL A 132 4.65 6.05 5.00
C VAL A 132 5.00 7.36 5.72
N GLN A 133 4.34 7.67 6.84
CA GLN A 133 4.70 8.83 7.67
C GLN A 133 6.13 8.72 8.20
N ALA A 134 6.56 7.52 8.62
CA ALA A 134 7.94 7.28 9.04
C ALA A 134 8.94 7.49 7.88
N LEU A 135 8.61 7.08 6.66
CA LEU A 135 9.43 7.39 5.47
C LEU A 135 9.54 8.91 5.25
N TRP A 136 8.44 9.65 5.37
CA TRP A 136 8.49 11.11 5.25
C TRP A 136 9.35 11.76 6.34
N ALA A 137 9.27 11.25 7.58
CA ALA A 137 10.15 11.70 8.66
C ALA A 137 11.63 11.42 8.37
N GLN A 138 11.94 10.36 7.62
CA GLN A 138 13.29 10.02 7.16
C GLN A 138 13.75 10.81 5.92
N GLY A 139 12.91 11.70 5.36
CA GLY A 139 13.26 12.56 4.24
C GLY A 139 12.75 12.12 2.87
N TRP A 140 12.00 11.01 2.77
CA TRP A 140 11.37 10.60 1.50
C TRP A 140 10.30 11.60 1.07
N ARG A 141 10.16 11.82 -0.24
CA ARG A 141 9.19 12.80 -0.77
C ARG A 141 8.48 12.28 -2.02
N LEU A 142 7.20 12.62 -2.13
CA LEU A 142 6.41 12.41 -3.34
C LEU A 142 6.27 13.76 -4.05
N SER A 143 6.76 13.86 -5.28
CA SER A 143 6.66 15.05 -6.13
C SER A 143 5.84 14.75 -7.39
N THR A 144 5.47 15.82 -8.09
CA THR A 144 4.76 15.76 -9.38
C THR A 144 5.75 15.89 -10.53
#